data_AF-A0A6N3YUF7-F1
#
_entry.id   AF-A0A6N3YUF7-F1
#
_cell.length_a   1.000
_cell.length_b   1.000
_cell.length_c   1.000
_cell.angle_alpha   90.00
_cell.angle_beta   90.00
_cell.angle_gamma   90.00
#
_symmetry.space_group_name_H-M   'P 1'
#
loop_
_entity.id
_entity.type
_entity.pdbx_description
1 polymer ?
#
loop_
_entity_poly.entity_id
_entity_poly.type
_entity_poly.pdbx_seq_one_letter_code
_entity_poly.pdbx_strand_id
1 'polypeptide(L)'
;MNQQQITVESGVKIKIITPKAPPLIINRAKKLISKIFVQDILRGMRPKVIQRNKKWLSYRVNRKYRLLVLRTRCNTGPYYCLSHTEFDHWVNNH
;
A
#
# COMPACT_ATOMS: atom_id res chain seq x y z
N MET A 1 -1.69 15.41 -4.37
CA MET A 1 -1.69 13.93 -4.30
C MET A 1 -2.98 13.44 -4.93
N ASN A 2 -2.93 12.54 -5.91
CA ASN A 2 -4.15 11.97 -6.48
C ASN A 2 -4.72 10.89 -5.54
N GLN A 3 -6.03 10.81 -5.44
CA GLN A 3 -6.74 9.88 -4.57
C GLN A 3 -7.65 9.02 -5.43
N GLN A 4 -7.54 7.70 -5.30
CA GLN A 4 -8.41 6.75 -5.98
C GLN A 4 -9.07 5.84 -4.95
N GLN A 5 -10.34 5.53 -5.14
CA GLN A 5 -11.06 4.56 -4.32
C GLN A 5 -11.14 3.21 -5.03
N ILE A 6 -11.14 2.14 -4.23
CA ILE A 6 -11.33 0.78 -4.67
C ILE A 6 -12.40 0.18 -3.79
N THR A 7 -13.42 -0.41 -4.39
CA THR A 7 -14.34 -1.29 -3.69
C THR A 7 -13.75 -2.69 -3.78
N VAL A 8 -13.40 -3.32 -2.66
CA VAL A 8 -13.05 -4.74 -2.63
C VAL A 8 -14.32 -5.59 -2.66
N GLU A 9 -14.22 -6.87 -3.03
CA GLU A 9 -15.36 -7.80 -3.23
C GLU A 9 -16.32 -7.88 -2.03
N SER A 10 -15.85 -7.57 -0.83
CA SER A 10 -16.62 -7.48 0.42
C SER A 10 -17.44 -6.19 0.58
N GLY A 11 -17.47 -5.31 -0.42
CA GLY A 11 -18.16 -4.00 -0.37
C GLY A 11 -17.40 -2.91 0.39
N VAL A 12 -16.25 -3.24 1.00
CA VAL A 12 -15.41 -2.27 1.72
C VAL A 12 -14.74 -1.33 0.74
N LYS A 13 -14.91 -0.02 0.95
CA LYS A 13 -14.26 1.03 0.15
C LYS A 13 -12.88 1.33 0.73
N ILE A 14 -11.84 0.84 0.07
CA ILE A 14 -10.44 1.09 0.42
C ILE A 14 -9.89 2.22 -0.45
N LYS A 15 -9.35 3.25 0.20
CA LYS A 15 -8.73 4.39 -0.48
C LYS A 15 -7.26 4.10 -0.77
N ILE A 16 -6.83 4.25 -2.02
CA ILE A 16 -5.42 4.36 -2.39
C ILE A 16 -5.07 5.82 -2.65
N ILE A 17 -4.04 6.30 -1.96
CA ILE A 17 -3.44 7.61 -2.19
C ILE A 17 -2.18 7.40 -3.05
N THR A 18 -2.15 8.00 -4.23
CA THR A 18 -1.04 7.91 -5.19
C THR A 18 -0.61 9.31 -5.62
N PRO A 19 0.61 9.77 -5.31
CA PRO A 19 1.01 11.09 -5.74
C PRO A 19 1.28 11.13 -7.25
N LYS A 20 2.01 10.15 -7.81
CA LYS A 20 2.37 10.09 -9.25
C LYS A 20 2.46 8.67 -9.86
N ALA A 21 1.84 7.65 -9.28
CA ALA A 21 2.00 6.27 -9.75
C ALA A 21 1.34 6.01 -11.13
N PRO A 22 2.02 5.32 -12.08
CA PRO A 22 1.43 4.92 -13.37
C PRO A 22 0.23 3.97 -13.20
N PRO A 23 -0.73 3.93 -14.15
CA PRO A 23 -1.90 3.06 -14.08
C PRO A 23 -1.59 1.57 -13.85
N LEU A 24 -0.53 1.04 -14.48
CA LEU A 24 -0.07 -0.34 -14.28
C LEU A 24 0.35 -0.62 -12.83
N ILE A 25 0.99 0.37 -12.17
CA ILE A 25 1.40 0.26 -10.77
C ILE A 25 0.19 0.32 -9.86
N ILE A 26 -0.75 1.21 -10.17
CA ILE A 26 -2.03 1.30 -9.45
C ILE A 26 -2.74 -0.05 -9.52
N ASN A 27 -2.88 -0.65 -10.71
CA ASN A 27 -3.53 -1.96 -10.88
C ASN A 27 -2.84 -3.08 -10.09
N ARG A 28 -1.50 -3.10 -10.05
CA ARG A 28 -0.75 -4.04 -9.20
C ARG A 28 -0.99 -3.80 -7.71
N ALA A 29 -1.05 -2.54 -7.28
CA ALA A 29 -1.40 -2.19 -5.91
C ALA A 29 -2.83 -2.63 -5.57
N LYS A 30 -3.81 -2.44 -6.47
CA LYS A 30 -5.19 -2.93 -6.27
C LYS A 30 -5.21 -4.45 -6.04
N LYS A 31 -4.57 -5.22 -6.92
CA LYS A 31 -4.46 -6.68 -6.80
C LYS A 31 -3.78 -7.11 -5.49
N LEU A 32 -2.75 -6.40 -5.08
CA LEU A 32 -2.05 -6.65 -3.82
C LEU A 32 -2.97 -6.39 -2.62
N ILE A 33 -3.74 -5.30 -2.61
CA ILE A 33 -4.71 -5.01 -1.55
C ILE A 33 -5.77 -6.10 -1.48
N SER A 34 -6.32 -6.55 -2.61
CA SER A 34 -7.29 -7.65 -2.63
C SER A 34 -6.72 -8.91 -1.97
N LYS A 35 -5.46 -9.26 -2.28
CA LYS A 35 -4.75 -10.39 -1.64
C LYS A 35 -4.52 -10.19 -0.14
N ILE A 36 -4.16 -8.98 0.30
CA ILE A 36 -4.02 -8.67 1.73
C ILE A 36 -5.36 -8.87 2.45
N PHE A 37 -6.45 -8.39 1.83
CA PHE A 37 -7.78 -8.44 2.41
C PHE A 37 -8.29 -9.87 2.61
N VAL A 38 -8.13 -10.74 1.60
CA VAL A 38 -8.50 -12.16 1.70
C VAL A 38 -7.45 -13.03 2.40
N GLN A 39 -6.41 -12.41 2.97
CA GLN A 39 -5.29 -13.07 3.66
C GLN A 39 -4.47 -14.04 2.77
N ASP A 40 -4.57 -13.91 1.44
CA ASP A 40 -3.78 -14.66 0.43
C ASP A 40 -2.38 -14.04 0.22
N ILE A 41 -1.57 -14.02 1.29
CA ILE A 41 -0.22 -13.44 1.27
C ILE A 41 0.86 -14.52 1.27
N LEU A 42 1.45 -14.72 0.08
CA LEU A 42 2.61 -15.58 -0.11
C LEU A 42 3.85 -15.05 0.62
N ARG A 43 4.80 -15.93 0.94
CA ARG A 43 6.03 -15.59 1.69
C ARG A 43 6.80 -14.41 1.09
N GLY A 44 6.89 -14.33 -0.24
CA GLY A 44 7.57 -13.23 -0.96
C GLY A 44 6.80 -11.90 -0.99
N MET A 45 5.52 -11.90 -0.58
CA MET A 45 4.64 -10.74 -0.55
C MET A 45 4.46 -10.17 0.87
N ARG A 46 5.09 -10.82 1.87
CA ARG A 46 4.98 -10.41 3.26
C ARG A 46 5.43 -8.96 3.45
N PRO A 47 4.69 -8.16 4.22
CA PRO A 47 5.07 -6.79 4.49
C PRO A 47 6.33 -6.74 5.34
N LYS A 48 7.08 -5.65 5.20
CA LYS A 48 8.13 -5.28 6.16
C LYS A 48 7.61 -4.19 7.07
N VAL A 49 7.98 -4.23 8.35
CA VAL A 49 7.75 -3.12 9.28
C VAL A 49 8.71 -1.98 8.93
N ILE A 50 8.20 -0.75 8.87
CA ILE A 50 9.05 0.43 8.66
C ILE A 50 9.78 0.72 9.98
N GLN A 51 11.11 0.69 9.98
CA GLN A 51 11.89 0.79 11.23
C GLN A 51 11.75 2.15 11.91
N ARG A 52 11.80 3.25 11.13
CA ARG A 52 11.63 4.61 11.63
C ARG A 52 10.22 4.86 12.18
N ASN A 53 9.22 4.14 11.67
CA ASN A 53 7.84 4.22 12.15
C ASN A 53 7.17 2.84 12.21
N LYS A 54 7.34 2.15 13.34
CA LYS A 54 6.92 0.75 13.54
C LYS A 54 5.40 0.51 13.50
N LYS A 55 4.60 1.58 13.43
CA LYS A 55 3.14 1.54 13.26
C LYS A 55 2.72 1.17 11.83
N TRP A 56 3.65 1.25 10.88
CA TRP A 56 3.39 1.08 9.46
C TRP A 56 4.04 -0.17 8.86
N LEU A 57 3.35 -0.71 7.87
CA LEU A 57 3.81 -1.80 7.03
C LEU A 57 4.14 -1.27 5.63
N SER A 58 5.14 -1.88 5.01
CA SER A 58 5.54 -1.65 3.63
C SER A 58 5.48 -2.95 2.86
N TYR A 59 4.56 -3.04 1.91
CA TYR A 59 4.48 -4.11 0.94
C TYR A 59 5.20 -3.70 -0.34
N ARG A 60 5.82 -4.68 -1.00
CA ARG A 60 6.49 -4.44 -2.29
C ARG A 60 5.47 -4.56 -3.42
N VAL A 61 5.26 -3.50 -4.19
CA VAL A 61 4.47 -3.56 -5.43
C VAL A 61 5.38 -3.98 -6.59
N ASN A 62 6.56 -3.37 -6.69
CA ASN A 62 7.63 -3.81 -7.59
C ASN A 62 9.00 -3.30 -7.06
N ARG A 63 10.02 -3.22 -7.92
CA ARG A 63 11.34 -2.69 -7.54
C ARG A 63 11.32 -1.19 -7.18
N LYS A 64 10.44 -0.41 -7.81
CA LYS A 64 10.39 1.06 -7.71
C LYS A 64 9.30 1.59 -6.78
N TYR A 65 8.27 0.80 -6.49
CA TYR A 65 7.08 1.22 -5.75
C TYR A 65 6.78 0.32 -4.56
N ARG A 66 6.31 0.96 -3.49
CA ARG A 66 5.89 0.37 -2.22
C ARG A 66 4.45 0.75 -1.93
N LEU A 67 3.75 -0.13 -1.23
CA LEU A 67 2.42 0.10 -0.74
C LEU A 67 2.46 0.14 0.79
N LEU A 68 2.08 1.26 1.39
CA LEU A 68 2.13 1.47 2.83
C LEU A 68 0.73 1.44 3.44
N VAL A 69 0.63 0.91 4.65
CA VAL A 69 -0.60 0.91 5.43
C VAL A 69 -0.28 0.82 6.92
N LEU A 70 -1.15 1.39 7.75
CA LEU A 70 -1.09 1.19 9.19
C LEU A 70 -1.35 -0.27 9.55
N ARG A 71 -0.58 -0.81 10.49
CA ARG A 71 -0.72 -2.20 10.97
C ARG A 71 -2.13 -2.52 11.45
N THR A 72 -2.77 -1.57 12.13
CA THR A 72 -4.13 -1.72 12.65
C THR A 72 -5.22 -1.54 11.59
N ARG A 73 -4.85 -1.13 10.38
CA ARG A 73 -5.80 -0.80 9.30
C ARG A 73 -5.51 -1.54 8.00
N CYS A 74 -4.86 -2.70 8.05
CA CYS A 74 -4.65 -3.51 6.84
C CYS A 74 -5.96 -3.85 6.13
N ASN A 75 -7.07 -4.03 6.85
CA ASN A 75 -8.34 -4.42 6.22
C ASN A 75 -9.17 -3.22 5.74
N THR A 76 -8.82 -1.98 6.13
CA THR A 76 -9.62 -0.78 5.89
C THR A 76 -8.86 0.35 5.17
N GLY A 77 -7.53 0.34 5.24
CA GLY A 77 -6.68 1.41 4.71
C GLY A 77 -6.71 2.70 5.55
N PRO A 78 -6.40 3.86 4.96
CA PRO A 78 -5.99 4.06 3.57
C PRO A 78 -4.62 3.45 3.27
N TYR A 79 -4.42 3.12 2.00
CA TYR A 79 -3.16 2.63 1.47
C TYR A 79 -2.44 3.72 0.68
N TYR A 80 -1.12 3.81 0.84
CA TYR A 80 -0.28 4.78 0.12
C TYR A 80 0.61 4.05 -0.87
N CYS A 81 0.41 4.28 -2.16
CA CYS A 81 1.31 3.72 -3.18
C CYS A 81 2.34 4.77 -3.57
N LEU A 82 3.56 4.58 -3.08
CA LEU A 82 4.66 5.53 -3.19
C LEU A 82 5.81 4.91 -3.99
N SER A 83 6.43 5.71 -4.84
CA SER A 83 7.75 5.41 -5.39
C SER A 83 8.83 5.43 -4.29
N HIS A 84 10.03 4.97 -4.61
CA HIS A 84 11.15 4.96 -3.66
C HIS A 84 11.48 6.36 -3.10
N THR A 85 11.53 7.36 -3.97
CA THR A 85 11.81 8.75 -3.57
C THR A 85 10.70 9.31 -2.68
N GLU A 86 9.44 9.08 -3.06
CA GLU A 86 8.28 9.47 -2.25
C GLU A 86 8.24 8.74 -0.90
N PHE A 87 8.67 7.48 -0.86
CA PHE A 87 8.78 6.69 0.36
C PHE A 87 9.80 7.30 1.32
N ASP A 88 10.99 7.65 0.86
CA ASP A 88 12.04 8.23 1.71
C ASP A 88 11.59 9.57 2.30
N HIS A 89 10.99 10.42 1.48
CA HIS A 89 10.38 11.67 1.96
C HIS A 89 9.26 11.41 2.96
N TRP A 90 8.38 10.44 2.70
CA TRP A 90 7.27 10.13 3.59
C TRP A 90 7.76 9.65 4.97
N VAL A 91 8.74 8.74 4.99
CA VAL A 91 9.32 8.18 6.22
C VAL A 91 10.03 9.25 7.07
N ASN A 92 10.58 10.30 6.46
CA ASN A 92 11.25 11.38 7.19
C ASN A 92 10.28 12.40 7.81
N ASN A 93 9.03 12.43 7.34
CA ASN A 93 8.03 13.40 7.76
C ASN A 93 6.88 12.78 8.61
N HIS A 94 6.94 11.47 8.91
CA HIS A 94 5.91 10.73 9.66
C HIS A 94 6.51 9.78 10.70
#